data_AF-A0A6M1ZM90-F1
#
_entry.id   AF-A0A6M1ZM90-F1
#
_cell.length_a   1.000
_cell.length_b   1.000
_cell.length_c   1.000
_cell.angle_alpha   90.00
_cell.angle_beta   90.00
_cell.angle_gamma   90.00
#
_symmetry.space_group_name_H-M   'P 1'
#
loop_
_entity.id
_entity.type
_entity.pdbx_description
1 polymer ?
#
loop_
_entity_poly.entity_id
_entity_poly.type
_entity_poly.pdbx_seq_one_letter_code
_entity_poly.pdbx_strand_id
1 'polypeptide(L)'
;IKSDTDFSWSVGGRLTLLECNCFGLGIEGQYFCTNPDIIYVHGDANFLVYPRDVSMKYQEWQGGIAAYYRLDIDCHALSSVVPYIGIKRSGAFLDMDDAILFHPTRDRPIHFLTLVNCVSAKKYGLAIGLTATICSRFALSAEGRFGDEKALHLNGQIRF
;
A
#
# COMPACT_ATOMS: atom_id res chain seq x y z
N ILE A 1 9.72 -3.78 16.42
CA ILE A 1 8.27 -4.05 16.62
C ILE A 1 7.92 -5.14 15.63
N LYS A 2 7.40 -6.28 16.09
CA LYS A 2 6.85 -7.31 15.19
C LYS A 2 5.33 -7.22 15.26
N SER A 3 4.70 -7.01 14.11
CA SER A 3 3.25 -7.02 13.98
C SER A 3 2.80 -8.16 13.09
N ASP A 4 1.71 -8.81 13.47
CA ASP A 4 0.98 -9.75 12.60
C ASP A 4 -0.28 -9.04 12.10
N THR A 5 -0.77 -9.39 10.92
CA THR A 5 -1.97 -8.75 10.36
C THR A 5 -2.99 -9.83 10.06
N ASP A 6 -4.04 -9.90 10.87
CA ASP A 6 -5.13 -10.86 10.71
C ASP A 6 -5.94 -10.60 9.43
N PHE A 7 -6.12 -9.32 9.08
CA PHE A 7 -6.84 -8.94 7.87
C PHE A 7 -6.35 -7.61 7.29
N SER A 8 -6.02 -7.65 6.00
CA SER A 8 -5.72 -6.47 5.19
C SER A 8 -6.56 -6.49 3.92
N TRP A 9 -7.07 -5.33 3.52
CA TRP A 9 -7.83 -5.18 2.31
C TRP A 9 -7.52 -3.85 1.63
N SER A 10 -7.70 -3.82 0.31
CA SER A 10 -7.53 -2.61 -0.48
C SER A 10 -8.63 -2.54 -1.52
N VAL A 11 -9.13 -1.33 -1.77
CA VAL A 11 -10.01 -1.04 -2.90
C VAL A 11 -9.38 0.08 -3.70
N GLY A 12 -9.35 -0.07 -5.02
CA GLY A 12 -8.78 0.94 -5.90
C GLY A 12 -9.46 0.96 -7.26
N GLY A 13 -9.36 2.11 -7.92
CA GLY A 13 -9.90 2.35 -9.24
C GLY A 13 -8.94 3.19 -10.06
N ARG A 14 -9.00 2.98 -11.38
CA ARG A 14 -8.30 3.80 -12.38
C ARG A 14 -9.34 4.30 -13.37
N LEU A 15 -9.31 5.59 -13.66
CA LEU A 15 -10.21 6.23 -14.62
C LEU A 15 -9.38 6.92 -15.70
N THR A 16 -9.72 6.66 -16.95
CA THR A 16 -9.21 7.42 -18.09
C THR A 16 -9.99 8.72 -18.21
N LEU A 17 -9.29 9.85 -18.20
CA LEU A 17 -9.88 11.17 -18.41
C LEU A 17 -9.83 11.58 -19.88
N LEU A 18 -8.70 11.33 -20.54
CA LEU A 18 -8.44 11.74 -21.91
C LEU A 18 -7.76 10.60 -22.65
N GLU A 19 -8.23 10.31 -23.85
CA GLU A 19 -7.63 9.33 -24.76
C GLU A 19 -7.46 9.96 -26.14
N CYS A 20 -6.21 10.13 -26.55
CA CYS A 20 -5.79 10.59 -27.86
C CYS A 20 -5.14 9.40 -28.59
N ASN A 21 -5.96 8.57 -29.24
CA ASN A 21 -5.53 7.42 -30.02
C ASN A 21 -4.71 6.41 -29.18
N CYS A 22 -3.37 6.45 -29.27
CA CYS A 22 -2.47 5.57 -28.51
C CYS A 22 -2.05 6.16 -27.15
N PHE A 23 -2.23 7.46 -26.91
CA PHE A 23 -1.84 8.12 -25.66
C PHE A 23 -3.06 8.44 -24.81
N GLY A 24 -2.97 8.29 -23.50
CA GLY A 24 -4.03 8.72 -22.60
C GLY A 24 -3.53 9.23 -21.26
N LEU A 25 -4.41 9.97 -20.59
CA LEU A 25 -4.22 10.47 -19.24
C LEU A 25 -5.32 9.90 -18.36
N GLY A 26 -4.93 9.39 -17.21
CA GLY A 26 -5.83 8.82 -16.22
C GLY A 26 -5.50 9.29 -14.82
N ILE A 27 -6.48 9.09 -13.96
CA ILE A 27 -6.34 9.24 -12.52
C ILE A 27 -6.49 7.87 -11.88
N GLU A 28 -5.83 7.68 -10.76
CA GLU A 28 -5.94 6.49 -9.96
C GLU A 28 -6.12 6.84 -8.49
N GLY A 29 -6.92 6.03 -7.81
CA GLY A 29 -7.14 6.12 -6.38
C GLY A 29 -7.14 4.73 -5.78
N GLN A 30 -6.46 4.55 -4.65
CA GLN A 30 -6.48 3.33 -3.87
C GLN A 30 -6.60 3.68 -2.39
N TYR A 31 -7.44 2.93 -1.71
CA TYR A 31 -7.58 2.96 -0.27
C TYR A 31 -7.18 1.59 0.28
N PHE A 32 -6.25 1.58 1.23
CA PHE A 32 -5.79 0.40 1.91
C PHE A 32 -6.09 0.51 3.40
N CYS A 33 -6.55 -0.58 4.00
CA CYS A 33 -6.80 -0.66 5.43
C CYS A 33 -6.30 -2.01 5.94
N THR A 34 -5.60 -1.98 7.07
CA THR A 34 -5.18 -3.18 7.79
C THR A 34 -5.23 -2.93 9.29
N ASN A 35 -5.50 -3.99 10.03
CA ASN A 35 -5.46 -3.98 11.50
C ASN A 35 -4.27 -4.83 11.94
N PRO A 36 -3.10 -4.23 12.20
CA PRO A 36 -1.93 -4.96 12.68
C PRO A 36 -1.99 -5.18 14.19
N ASP A 37 -1.77 -6.41 14.63
CA ASP A 37 -1.60 -6.78 16.04
C ASP A 37 -0.13 -6.70 16.42
N ILE A 38 0.19 -6.00 17.52
CA ILE A 38 1.56 -5.91 18.03
C ILE A 38 1.84 -7.12 18.92
N ILE A 39 2.81 -7.95 18.54
CA ILE A 39 3.18 -9.12 19.36
C ILE A 39 4.19 -8.73 20.44
N TYR A 40 5.19 -7.91 20.13
CA TYR A 40 6.17 -7.44 21.11
C TYR A 40 6.93 -6.18 20.65
N VAL A 41 7.32 -5.37 21.64
CA VAL A 41 8.16 -4.17 21.46
C VAL A 41 9.51 -4.42 22.14
N HIS A 42 10.60 -4.16 21.42
CA HIS A 42 11.94 -4.13 22.00
C HIS A 42 12.17 -2.75 22.62
N GLY A 43 12.32 -2.70 23.94
CA GLY A 43 12.84 -1.52 24.62
C GLY A 43 14.36 -1.47 24.57
N ASP A 44 14.91 -0.26 24.69
CA ASP A 44 16.34 0.08 24.64
C ASP A 44 17.20 -0.70 25.68
N ALA A 45 16.56 -1.27 26.71
CA ALA A 45 17.22 -2.08 27.75
C ALA A 45 16.97 -3.60 27.64
N ASN A 46 16.77 -4.15 26.44
CA ASN A 46 16.60 -5.60 26.19
C ASN A 46 15.43 -6.28 26.93
N PHE A 47 14.44 -5.50 27.37
CA PHE A 47 13.21 -6.05 27.95
C PHE A 47 12.17 -6.22 26.83
N LEU A 48 11.57 -7.40 26.76
CA LEU A 48 10.41 -7.68 25.92
C LEU A 48 9.16 -7.23 26.67
N VAL A 49 8.43 -6.27 26.11
CA VAL A 49 7.12 -5.86 26.62
C VAL A 49 6.05 -6.43 25.71
N TYR A 50 5.05 -7.03 26.35
CA TYR A 50 3.84 -7.50 25.69
C TYR A 50 2.76 -6.44 25.89
N PRO A 51 2.43 -5.66 24.86
CA PRO A 51 1.23 -4.83 24.90
C PRO A 51 0.00 -5.73 25.03
N ARG A 52 -0.92 -5.40 25.94
CA ARG A 52 -2.23 -6.05 26.02
C ARG A 52 -3.29 -5.01 25.65
N ASP A 53 -4.33 -5.46 24.96
CA ASP A 53 -5.47 -4.64 24.53
C ASP A 53 -5.10 -3.48 23.59
N VAL A 54 -4.13 -3.70 22.69
CA VAL A 54 -3.75 -2.70 21.69
C VAL A 54 -4.48 -2.95 20.39
N SER A 55 -5.43 -2.07 20.08
CA SER A 55 -6.06 -1.96 18.78
C SER A 55 -5.28 -0.93 17.95
N MET A 56 -4.63 -1.39 16.89
CA MET A 56 -4.04 -0.51 15.89
C MET A 56 -4.87 -0.55 14.61
N LYS A 57 -5.09 0.62 14.03
CA LYS A 57 -5.73 0.74 12.73
C LYS A 57 -4.81 1.51 11.79
N TYR A 58 -4.37 0.84 10.74
CA TYR A 58 -3.59 1.46 9.68
C TYR A 58 -4.49 1.72 8.47
N GLN A 59 -4.54 2.97 8.04
CA GLN A 59 -5.30 3.42 6.89
C GLN A 59 -4.39 4.20 5.96
N GLU A 60 -4.41 3.87 4.68
CA GLU A 60 -3.63 4.57 3.68
C GLU A 60 -4.49 5.00 2.51
N TRP A 61 -4.41 6.28 2.17
CA TRP A 61 -5.00 6.85 0.98
C TRP A 61 -3.91 7.14 -0.04
N GLN A 62 -4.10 6.61 -1.24
CA GLN A 62 -3.21 6.83 -2.37
C GLN A 62 -4.02 7.41 -3.52
N GLY A 63 -3.53 8.48 -4.11
CA GLY A 63 -4.16 9.12 -5.25
C GLY A 63 -3.11 9.66 -6.20
N GLY A 64 -3.32 9.50 -7.50
CA GLY A 64 -2.33 9.86 -8.50
C GLY A 64 -2.92 10.19 -9.86
N ILE A 65 -2.07 10.79 -10.67
CA ILE A 65 -2.33 11.04 -12.09
C ILE A 65 -1.25 10.29 -12.86
N ALA A 66 -1.65 9.57 -13.89
CA ALA A 66 -0.75 8.81 -14.75
C ALA A 66 -1.04 9.06 -16.23
N ALA A 67 0.02 9.22 -17.00
CA ALA A 67 -0.01 9.14 -18.45
C ALA A 67 0.31 7.71 -18.88
N TYR A 68 -0.42 7.21 -19.87
CA TYR A 68 -0.20 5.87 -20.42
C TYR A 68 -0.14 5.90 -21.93
N TYR A 69 0.55 4.92 -22.50
CA TYR A 69 0.64 4.74 -23.95
C TYR A 69 0.29 3.30 -24.29
N ARG A 70 -0.68 3.09 -25.19
CA ARG A 70 -1.09 1.76 -25.65
C ARG A 70 -0.29 1.38 -26.88
N LEU A 71 0.46 0.29 -26.76
CA LEU A 71 1.16 -0.39 -27.84
C LEU A 71 0.40 -1.67 -28.14
N ASP A 72 -0.31 -1.70 -29.27
CA ASP A 72 -0.88 -2.94 -29.76
C ASP A 72 0.23 -3.72 -30.45
N ILE A 73 0.49 -4.93 -29.95
CA ILE A 73 1.53 -5.81 -30.46
C ILE A 73 0.79 -7.05 -30.96
N ASP A 74 0.92 -7.35 -32.25
CA ASP A 74 0.33 -8.55 -32.82
C ASP A 74 1.32 -9.72 -32.71
N CYS A 75 1.53 -10.18 -31.48
CA CYS A 75 2.37 -11.34 -31.19
C CYS A 75 1.50 -12.49 -30.66
N HIS A 76 1.75 -13.71 -31.12
CA HIS A 76 0.95 -14.92 -30.84
C HIS A 76 0.55 -15.15 -29.36
N ALA A 77 1.26 -14.57 -28.40
CA ALA A 77 0.95 -14.63 -26.97
C ALA A 77 0.71 -13.28 -26.29
N LEU A 78 1.05 -12.15 -26.92
CA LEU A 78 1.00 -10.82 -26.31
C LEU A 78 0.21 -9.89 -27.23
N SER A 79 -0.95 -9.43 -26.77
CA SER A 79 -1.92 -8.67 -27.57
C SER A 79 -1.77 -7.15 -27.42
N SER A 80 -1.44 -6.66 -26.23
CA SER A 80 -1.20 -5.23 -26.00
C SER A 80 -0.29 -4.99 -24.81
N VAL A 81 0.47 -3.91 -24.87
CA VAL A 81 1.34 -3.45 -23.78
C VAL A 81 1.03 -1.99 -23.51
N VAL A 82 0.80 -1.66 -22.25
CA VAL A 82 0.43 -0.32 -21.78
C VAL A 82 1.45 0.11 -20.72
N PRO A 83 2.60 0.69 -21.12
CA PRO A 83 3.42 1.45 -20.20
C PRO A 83 2.66 2.66 -19.67
N TYR A 84 2.84 2.97 -18.40
CA TYR A 84 2.35 4.19 -17.77
C TYR A 84 3.38 4.78 -16.82
N ILE A 85 3.35 6.10 -16.71
CA ILE A 85 4.15 6.88 -15.77
C ILE A 85 3.24 7.86 -15.08
N GLY A 86 3.38 7.99 -13.77
CA GLY A 86 2.50 8.83 -12.99
C GLY A 86 3.15 9.40 -11.75
N ILE A 87 2.50 10.41 -11.20
CA ILE A 87 2.83 10.98 -9.91
C ILE A 87 1.73 10.53 -8.96
N LYS A 88 2.12 9.83 -7.90
CA LYS A 88 1.23 9.42 -6.82
C LYS A 88 1.53 10.21 -5.57
N ARG A 89 0.48 10.50 -4.82
CA ARG A 89 0.54 11.05 -3.48
C ARG A 89 -0.07 10.01 -2.54
N SER A 90 0.64 9.69 -1.47
CA SER A 90 0.11 8.85 -0.40
C SER A 90 0.09 9.60 0.93
N GLY A 91 -0.93 9.28 1.72
CA GLY A 91 -1.05 9.69 3.11
C GLY A 91 -1.49 8.49 3.93
N ALA A 92 -0.68 8.14 4.92
CA ALA A 92 -1.01 7.08 5.88
C ALA A 92 -1.39 7.69 7.23
N PHE A 93 -2.39 7.11 7.85
CA PHE A 93 -2.86 7.41 9.19
C PHE A 93 -2.75 6.13 10.00
N LEU A 94 -2.06 6.22 11.13
CA LEU A 94 -1.97 5.16 12.12
C LEU A 94 -2.68 5.63 13.38
N ASP A 95 -3.86 5.05 13.61
CA ASP A 95 -4.64 5.25 14.82
C ASP A 95 -4.27 4.15 15.81
N MET A 96 -3.94 4.55 17.03
CA MET A 96 -3.48 3.64 18.08
C MET A 96 -4.28 3.94 19.34
N ASP A 97 -5.10 2.99 19.77
CA ASP A 97 -5.79 3.09 21.04
C ASP A 97 -4.80 2.90 22.20
N ASP A 98 -5.13 3.46 23.38
CA ASP A 98 -4.30 3.43 24.58
C ASP A 98 -3.75 2.02 24.87
N ALA A 99 -2.42 1.90 24.97
CA ALA A 99 -1.77 0.64 25.26
C ALA A 99 -1.38 0.53 26.73
N ILE A 100 -1.76 -0.57 27.36
CA ILE A 100 -1.26 -0.93 28.68
C ILE A 100 -0.08 -1.88 28.50
N LEU A 101 1.10 -1.43 28.92
CA LEU A 101 2.34 -2.20 28.87
C LEU A 101 2.51 -3.02 30.15
N PHE A 102 2.63 -4.35 30.00
CA PHE A 102 2.87 -5.26 31.11
C PHE A 102 4.34 -5.72 31.15
N HIS A 103 4.93 -5.71 32.35
CA HIS A 103 6.28 -6.23 32.55
C HIS A 103 6.25 -7.74 32.77
N PRO A 104 7.05 -8.54 32.06
CA PRO A 104 6.98 -10.01 32.12
C PRO A 104 7.30 -10.61 33.50
N THR A 105 8.05 -9.90 34.35
CA THR A 105 8.50 -10.40 35.67
C THR A 105 7.67 -9.91 36.85
N ARG A 106 6.75 -8.98 36.64
CA ARG A 106 5.85 -8.44 37.67
C ARG A 106 4.53 -8.15 37.00
N ASP A 107 3.50 -8.86 37.44
CA ASP A 107 2.11 -8.73 36.99
C ASP A 107 1.46 -7.42 37.51
N ARG A 108 2.19 -6.31 37.40
CA ARG A 108 1.79 -4.97 37.81
C ARG A 108 1.95 -4.05 36.61
N PRO A 109 0.94 -3.24 36.27
CA PRO A 109 1.08 -2.22 35.24
C PRO A 109 2.15 -1.22 35.69
N ILE A 110 3.21 -1.04 34.89
CA ILE A 110 4.33 -0.17 35.28
C ILE A 110 4.14 1.24 34.74
N HIS A 111 3.51 1.42 33.57
CA HIS A 111 3.24 2.73 32.98
C HIS A 111 2.05 2.67 32.02
N PHE A 112 1.25 3.74 32.02
CA PHE A 112 0.30 4.05 30.95
C PHE A 112 1.08 4.80 29.87
N LEU A 113 1.31 4.18 28.72
CA LEU A 113 1.79 4.90 27.55
C LEU A 113 0.56 5.26 26.72
N THR A 114 0.19 6.54 26.74
CA THR A 114 -0.69 7.08 25.70
C THR A 114 0.13 7.13 24.43
N LEU A 115 -0.15 6.19 23.52
CA LEU A 115 0.45 6.18 22.19
C LEU A 115 -0.23 7.29 21.38
N VAL A 116 0.57 8.16 20.79
CA VAL A 116 0.06 9.33 20.07
C VAL A 116 -0.28 8.94 18.64
N ASN A 117 -1.44 9.40 18.16
CA ASN A 117 -1.86 9.22 16.77
C ASN A 117 -0.79 9.73 15.81
N CYS A 118 -0.32 8.83 14.96
CA CYS A 118 0.75 9.11 14.02
C CYS A 118 0.16 9.40 12.64
N VAL A 119 0.28 10.65 12.21
CA VAL A 119 0.03 11.03 10.82
C VAL A 119 1.34 10.95 10.06
N SER A 120 1.39 10.08 9.05
CA SER A 120 2.58 10.01 8.19
C SER A 120 2.77 11.34 7.45
N ALA A 121 4.03 11.74 7.28
CA ALA A 121 4.37 12.86 6.42
C ALA A 121 3.80 12.64 5.01
N LYS A 122 3.28 13.70 4.39
CA LYS A 122 2.72 13.66 3.02
C LYS A 122 3.81 13.22 2.06
N LYS A 123 3.67 12.05 1.42
CA LYS A 123 4.66 11.51 0.48
C LYS A 123 4.22 11.72 -0.96
N TYR A 124 5.11 12.24 -1.79
CA TYR A 124 4.98 12.26 -3.24
C TYR A 124 5.94 11.23 -3.82
N GLY A 125 5.45 10.38 -4.70
CA GLY A 125 6.22 9.33 -5.35
C GLY A 125 5.98 9.31 -6.84
N LEU A 126 7.00 8.95 -7.59
CA LEU A 126 6.89 8.66 -9.01
C LEU A 126 6.57 7.18 -9.19
N ALA A 127 5.57 6.87 -9.99
CA ALA A 127 5.18 5.51 -10.33
C ALA A 127 5.46 5.25 -11.80
N ILE A 128 6.12 4.14 -12.10
CA ILE A 128 6.33 3.64 -13.46
C ILE A 128 5.77 2.23 -13.48
N GLY A 129 4.88 1.95 -14.40
CA GLY A 129 4.34 0.61 -14.54
C GLY A 129 4.14 0.21 -16.00
N LEU A 130 3.95 -1.09 -16.17
CA LEU A 130 3.67 -1.71 -17.46
C LEU A 130 2.59 -2.75 -17.26
N THR A 131 1.55 -2.66 -18.08
CA THR A 131 0.49 -3.68 -18.14
C THR A 131 0.56 -4.39 -19.47
N ALA A 132 0.77 -5.69 -19.46
CA ALA A 132 0.79 -6.57 -20.61
C ALA A 132 -0.50 -7.40 -20.66
N THR A 133 -1.20 -7.39 -21.78
CA THR A 133 -2.38 -8.23 -22.03
C THR A 133 -1.98 -9.43 -22.88
N ILE A 134 -2.20 -10.64 -22.36
CA ILE A 134 -1.92 -11.93 -22.98
C ILE A 134 -3.22 -12.52 -23.51
N CYS A 135 -3.26 -12.77 -24.82
CA CYS A 135 -4.37 -13.40 -25.54
C CYS A 135 -5.75 -12.78 -25.24
N SER A 136 -5.83 -11.48 -24.99
CA SER A 136 -7.04 -10.73 -24.55
C SER A 136 -7.73 -11.19 -23.24
N ARG A 137 -7.24 -12.26 -22.60
CA ARG A 137 -7.88 -12.91 -21.44
C ARG A 137 -7.13 -12.71 -20.13
N PHE A 138 -5.82 -12.53 -20.20
CA PHE A 138 -4.97 -12.34 -19.04
C PHE A 138 -4.31 -10.98 -19.14
N ALA A 139 -4.24 -10.25 -18.05
CA ALA A 139 -3.48 -9.00 -17.95
C ALA A 139 -2.51 -9.12 -16.77
N LEU A 140 -1.23 -8.93 -17.05
CA LEU A 140 -0.19 -8.86 -16.03
C LEU A 140 0.25 -7.40 -15.93
N SER A 141 0.31 -6.88 -14.71
CA SER A 141 0.78 -5.52 -14.44
C SER A 141 1.93 -5.55 -13.44
N ALA A 142 2.98 -4.81 -13.77
CA ALA A 142 4.11 -4.56 -12.89
C ALA A 142 4.22 -3.05 -12.69
N GLU A 143 4.30 -2.60 -11.44
CA GLU A 143 4.42 -1.20 -11.08
C GLU A 143 5.57 -1.03 -10.09
N GLY A 144 6.57 -0.23 -10.46
CA GLY A 144 7.60 0.26 -9.56
C GLY A 144 7.26 1.66 -9.08
N ARG A 145 7.34 1.87 -7.77
CA ARG A 145 7.20 3.19 -7.14
C ARG A 145 8.55 3.65 -6.60
N PHE A 146 8.93 4.86 -6.98
CA PHE A 146 10.23 5.45 -6.72
C PHE A 146 10.05 6.82 -6.07
N GLY A 147 10.74 7.03 -4.95
CA GLY A 147 10.62 8.22 -4.11
C GLY A 147 10.86 7.82 -2.67
N ASP A 148 9.85 8.02 -1.83
CA ASP A 148 9.91 7.84 -0.38
C ASP A 148 9.43 6.45 0.09
N GLU A 149 9.11 5.56 -0.86
CA GLU A 149 8.83 4.15 -0.62
C GLU A 149 9.25 3.38 -1.88
N LYS A 150 10.27 2.52 -1.75
CA LYS A 150 10.69 1.62 -2.84
C LYS A 150 9.79 0.40 -2.78
N ALA A 151 8.65 0.48 -3.47
CA ALA A 151 7.68 -0.60 -3.54
C ALA A 151 7.58 -1.12 -4.98
N LEU A 152 7.64 -2.44 -5.13
CA LEU A 152 7.33 -3.13 -6.37
C LEU A 152 6.00 -3.84 -6.19
N HIS A 153 5.01 -3.49 -6.99
CA HIS A 153 3.73 -4.17 -7.02
C HIS A 153 3.63 -5.01 -8.29
N LEU A 154 3.28 -6.28 -8.10
CA LEU A 154 2.95 -7.20 -9.19
C LEU A 154 1.48 -7.60 -9.02
N ASN A 155 0.68 -7.43 -10.06
CA ASN A 155 -0.74 -7.77 -10.03
C ASN A 155 -1.14 -8.46 -11.35
N GLY A 156 -1.90 -9.55 -11.24
CA GLY A 156 -2.48 -10.27 -12.37
C GLY A 156 -4.01 -10.19 -12.35
N GLN A 157 -4.60 -9.88 -13.50
CA GLN A 157 -6.05 -9.81 -13.71
C GLN A 157 -6.47 -10.79 -14.81
N ILE A 158 -7.58 -11.49 -14.59
CA ILE A 158 -8.27 -12.26 -15.63
C ILE A 158 -9.43 -11.41 -16.14
N ARG A 159 -9.53 -11.27 -17.47
CA ARG A 159 -10.65 -10.59 -18.16
C ARG A 159 -11.47 -11.68 -18.85
N PHE A 160 -12.77 -11.69 -18.55
CA PHE A 160 -13.75 -12.59 -19.15
C PHE A 160 -14.40 -11.94 -20.37
#